data_AF-A0A836TDJ6-F1
#
_entry.id   AF-A0A836TDJ6-F1
#
_cell.length_a   1.000
_cell.length_b   1.000
_cell.length_c   1.000
_cell.angle_alpha   90.00
_cell.angle_beta   90.00
_cell.angle_gamma   90.00
#
_symmetry.space_group_name_H-M   'P 1'
#
loop_
_entity.id
_entity.type
_entity.pdbx_description
1 polymer ?
#
loop_
_entity_poly.entity_id
_entity_poly.type
_entity_poly.pdbx_seq_one_letter_code
_entity_poly.pdbx_strand_id
1 'polypeptide(L)'
;MQVDLAQAIALIKRGEVVAIPTETVYGLAADARNEDALKQIYAIKQRPANNPLIVHLASREHVLDWAAEFSPLAQKLAAAFWPGPLTIVLPAKDAVSSIVRAGEPTIALRVPAHPIAQQVLQQTGLGLAAPSANKYTQLSPTTTQHVANGLGSAVPVLEGGACDVGIESTIVAVDGGQWRLLRLGMIAEAQITSVVGVQAALPTLQDDRSLPKAPGQHLLHYSPKTPVQLFTSRAALLQASEKSDCAVLLLGEGQAANGKTFNLPNDPVGFAEQLYGA
;
A
#
# COMPACT_ATOMS: atom_id res chain seq x y z
N MET A 1 -5.42 16.94 11.46
CA MET A 1 -6.20 17.04 12.71
C MET A 1 -6.27 15.64 13.28
N GLN A 2 -5.82 15.41 14.52
CA GLN A 2 -5.90 14.07 15.10
C GLN A 2 -7.34 13.80 15.55
N VAL A 3 -7.84 12.59 15.27
CA VAL A 3 -9.19 12.15 15.64
C VAL A 3 -9.14 10.81 16.38
N ASP A 4 -10.11 10.57 17.25
CA ASP A 4 -10.31 9.26 17.86
C ASP A 4 -11.07 8.30 16.92
N LEU A 5 -11.18 7.04 17.33
CA LEU A 5 -11.83 5.99 16.55
C LEU A 5 -13.30 6.32 16.24
N ALA A 6 -14.06 6.81 17.21
CA ALA A 6 -15.49 7.09 17.05
C ALA A 6 -15.70 8.26 16.08
N GLN A 7 -14.88 9.30 16.18
CA GLN A 7 -14.84 10.43 15.27
C GLN A 7 -14.47 9.99 13.85
N ALA A 8 -13.42 9.17 13.69
CA ALA A 8 -13.02 8.64 12.39
C ALA A 8 -14.14 7.86 11.71
N ILE A 9 -14.82 6.96 12.44
CA ILE A 9 -15.97 6.20 11.95
C ILE A 9 -17.11 7.13 11.52
N ALA A 10 -17.44 8.14 12.34
CA ALA A 10 -18.50 9.09 12.04
C ALA A 10 -18.20 9.92 10.78
N LEU A 11 -16.95 10.39 10.61
CA LEU A 11 -16.49 11.10 9.43
C LEU A 11 -16.62 10.22 8.18
N ILE A 12 -16.11 8.99 8.23
CA ILE A 12 -16.17 8.05 7.10
C ILE A 12 -17.63 7.75 6.71
N LYS A 13 -18.52 7.52 7.68
CA LYS A 13 -19.96 7.29 7.41
C LYS A 13 -20.67 8.50 6.79
N ARG A 14 -20.14 9.71 6.98
CA ARG A 14 -20.64 10.94 6.33
C ARG A 14 -20.05 11.17 4.92
N GLY A 15 -19.21 10.26 4.42
CA GLY A 15 -18.54 10.40 3.13
C GLY A 15 -17.31 11.30 3.18
N GLU A 16 -16.76 11.56 4.37
CA GLU A 16 -15.51 12.28 4.53
C GLU A 16 -14.30 11.33 4.45
N VAL A 17 -13.13 11.89 4.13
CA VAL A 17 -11.88 11.14 4.00
C VAL A 17 -11.07 11.23 5.29
N VAL A 18 -10.58 10.09 5.79
CA VAL A 18 -9.78 10.01 7.03
C VAL A 18 -8.53 9.19 6.79
N ALA A 19 -7.37 9.66 7.24
CA ALA A 19 -6.17 8.84 7.25
C ALA A 19 -6.23 7.85 8.43
N ILE A 20 -6.07 6.56 8.16
CA ILE A 20 -6.13 5.48 9.15
C ILE A 20 -4.82 4.68 9.16
N PRO A 21 -4.39 4.16 10.32
CA PRO A 21 -3.22 3.30 10.41
C PRO A 21 -3.47 1.95 9.74
N THR A 22 -2.43 1.34 9.16
CA THR A 22 -2.39 -0.10 8.82
C THR A 22 -1.07 -0.68 9.29
N GLU A 23 -0.86 -1.99 9.17
CA GLU A 23 0.42 -2.63 9.47
C GLU A 23 1.49 -2.23 8.44
N THR A 24 1.07 -1.79 7.24
CA THR A 24 1.97 -1.41 6.14
C THR A 24 2.37 0.07 6.17
N VAL A 25 1.42 0.92 5.80
CA VAL A 25 1.54 2.39 5.76
C VAL A 25 0.18 2.96 6.11
N TYR A 26 0.12 4.22 6.55
CA TYR A 26 -1.15 4.90 6.74
C TYR A 26 -1.91 5.02 5.41
N GLY A 27 -3.19 4.69 5.43
CA GLY A 27 -4.09 4.74 4.28
C GLY A 27 -5.05 5.94 4.36
N LEU A 28 -5.25 6.65 3.26
CA LEU A 28 -6.25 7.71 3.14
C LEU A 28 -7.59 7.09 2.77
N ALA A 29 -8.40 6.79 3.79
CA ALA A 29 -9.59 5.95 3.68
C ALA A 29 -10.88 6.76 3.45
N ALA A 30 -11.73 6.21 2.58
CA ALA A 30 -13.12 6.62 2.42
C ALA A 30 -13.98 5.43 1.96
N ASP A 31 -15.30 5.55 2.04
CA ASP A 31 -16.22 4.53 1.50
C ASP A 31 -15.96 4.28 0.01
N ALA A 32 -15.61 3.04 -0.34
CA ALA A 32 -15.32 2.64 -1.70
C ALA A 32 -16.54 2.63 -2.63
N ARG A 33 -17.77 2.78 -2.09
CA ARG A 33 -19.01 2.96 -2.86
C ARG A 33 -19.43 4.42 -3.00
N ASN A 34 -18.82 5.33 -2.26
CA ASN A 34 -19.14 6.75 -2.32
C ASN A 34 -18.22 7.45 -3.33
N GLU A 35 -18.72 7.65 -4.55
CA GLU A 35 -17.96 8.25 -5.64
C GLU A 35 -17.43 9.66 -5.34
N ASP A 36 -18.14 10.46 -4.56
CA ASP A 36 -17.68 11.81 -4.21
C ASP A 36 -16.53 11.74 -3.20
N ALA A 37 -16.58 10.80 -2.25
CA ALA A 37 -15.48 10.55 -1.34
C ALA A 37 -14.23 10.00 -2.07
N LEU A 38 -14.43 9.15 -3.08
CA LEU A 38 -13.34 8.69 -3.96
C LEU A 38 -12.70 9.85 -4.73
N LYS A 39 -13.50 10.78 -5.29
CA LYS A 39 -12.97 11.99 -5.95
C LYS A 39 -12.16 12.85 -4.96
N GLN A 40 -12.58 12.97 -3.71
CA GLN A 40 -11.82 13.65 -2.67
C GLN A 40 -10.46 12.99 -2.43
N ILE A 41 -10.38 11.64 -2.37
CA ILE A 41 -9.10 10.92 -2.28
C ILE A 41 -8.15 11.32 -3.42
N TYR A 42 -8.62 11.28 -4.67
CA TYR A 42 -7.80 11.66 -5.82
C TYR A 42 -7.35 13.13 -5.75
N ALA A 43 -8.25 14.03 -5.36
CA ALA A 43 -7.96 15.46 -5.23
C ALA A 43 -6.92 15.76 -4.13
N ILE A 44 -7.11 15.22 -2.92
CA ILE A 44 -6.18 15.40 -1.78
C ILE A 44 -4.79 14.88 -2.13
N LYS A 45 -4.71 13.71 -2.78
CA LYS A 45 -3.44 13.11 -3.16
C LYS A 45 -2.82 13.73 -4.40
N GLN A 46 -3.54 14.57 -5.16
CA GLN A 46 -3.16 14.99 -6.50
C GLN A 46 -2.81 13.78 -7.40
N ARG A 47 -3.60 12.71 -7.26
CA ARG A 47 -3.38 11.42 -7.91
C ARG A 47 -4.10 11.39 -9.26
N PRO A 48 -3.46 10.91 -10.34
CA PRO A 48 -4.14 10.66 -11.60
C PRO A 48 -5.33 9.69 -11.45
N ALA A 49 -6.45 10.00 -12.08
CA ALA A 49 -7.68 9.19 -12.02
C ALA A 49 -7.56 7.82 -12.70
N ASN A 50 -6.50 7.60 -13.48
CA ASN A 50 -6.20 6.33 -14.15
C ASN A 50 -5.42 5.33 -13.27
N ASN A 51 -5.27 5.61 -11.97
CA ASN A 51 -4.52 4.77 -11.04
C ASN A 51 -5.45 4.19 -9.96
N PRO A 52 -5.79 2.89 -10.04
CA PRO A 52 -6.83 2.28 -9.21
C PRO A 52 -6.51 2.34 -7.71
N LEU A 53 -7.53 2.11 -6.89
CA LEU A 53 -7.44 2.12 -5.43
C LEU A 53 -7.63 0.70 -4.87
N ILE A 54 -7.00 0.42 -3.72
CA ILE A 54 -7.17 -0.85 -3.01
C ILE A 54 -8.34 -0.71 -2.04
N VAL A 55 -9.32 -1.59 -2.14
CA VAL A 55 -10.43 -1.66 -1.19
C VAL A 55 -10.05 -2.59 -0.04
N HIS A 56 -10.09 -2.04 1.16
CA HIS A 56 -9.83 -2.73 2.40
C HIS A 56 -11.17 -3.29 2.93
N LEU A 57 -11.15 -4.54 3.38
CA LEU A 57 -12.31 -5.30 3.86
C LEU A 57 -12.09 -5.75 5.31
N ALA A 58 -13.18 -5.84 6.09
CA ALA A 58 -13.13 -6.38 7.45
C ALA A 58 -12.75 -7.87 7.46
N SER A 59 -13.19 -8.63 6.47
CA SER A 59 -12.91 -10.06 6.35
C SER A 59 -12.95 -10.51 4.89
N ARG A 60 -12.39 -11.70 4.63
CA ARG A 60 -12.45 -12.33 3.31
C ARG A 60 -13.87 -12.70 2.86
N GLU A 61 -14.83 -12.73 3.77
CA GLU A 61 -16.22 -13.09 3.46
C GLU A 61 -16.88 -12.02 2.58
N HIS A 62 -16.40 -10.78 2.65
CA HIS A 62 -16.88 -9.67 1.84
C HIS A 62 -16.26 -9.62 0.43
N VAL A 63 -15.38 -10.54 0.04
CA VAL A 63 -14.72 -10.50 -1.28
C VAL A 63 -15.74 -10.50 -2.41
N LEU A 64 -16.78 -11.33 -2.30
CA LEU A 64 -17.82 -11.44 -3.31
C LEU A 64 -18.75 -10.21 -3.34
N ASP A 65 -18.62 -9.24 -2.44
CA ASP A 65 -19.30 -7.95 -2.59
C ASP A 65 -18.64 -7.08 -3.68
N TRP A 66 -17.42 -7.43 -4.11
CA TRP A 66 -16.58 -6.63 -5.00
C TRP A 66 -16.08 -7.41 -6.22
N ALA A 67 -15.66 -8.66 -6.03
CA ALA A 67 -15.13 -9.50 -7.08
C ALA A 67 -16.23 -10.39 -7.71
N ALA A 68 -16.14 -10.62 -9.01
CA ALA A 68 -17.07 -11.49 -9.74
C ALA A 68 -16.94 -12.96 -9.30
N GLU A 69 -15.72 -13.36 -8.94
CA GLU A 69 -15.41 -14.68 -8.41
C GLU A 69 -14.37 -14.60 -7.30
N PHE A 70 -14.38 -15.62 -6.42
CA PHE A 70 -13.34 -15.85 -5.43
C PHE A 70 -12.82 -17.27 -5.61
N SER A 71 -11.95 -17.46 -6.61
CA SER A 71 -11.48 -18.78 -7.04
C SER A 71 -10.76 -19.55 -5.92
N PRO A 72 -10.65 -20.89 -5.99
CA PRO A 72 -9.92 -21.68 -4.99
C PRO A 72 -8.47 -21.22 -4.77
N LEU A 73 -7.81 -20.73 -5.82
CA LEU A 73 -6.47 -20.16 -5.72
C LEU A 73 -6.47 -18.90 -4.87
N ALA A 74 -7.36 -17.94 -5.18
CA ALA A 74 -7.49 -16.70 -4.41
C ALA A 74 -7.87 -16.97 -2.94
N GLN A 75 -8.74 -17.95 -2.70
CA GLN A 75 -9.13 -18.38 -1.35
C GLN A 75 -7.94 -18.94 -0.55
N LYS A 76 -7.04 -19.72 -1.19
CA LYS A 76 -5.82 -20.23 -0.55
C LYS A 76 -4.87 -19.09 -0.17
N LEU A 77 -4.65 -18.12 -1.07
CA LEU A 77 -3.84 -16.94 -0.76
C LEU A 77 -4.43 -16.13 0.38
N ALA A 78 -5.74 -15.86 0.34
CA ALA A 78 -6.43 -15.15 1.41
C ALA A 78 -6.34 -15.92 2.74
N ALA A 79 -6.53 -17.24 2.74
CA ALA A 79 -6.43 -18.04 3.96
C ALA A 79 -5.01 -18.03 4.57
N ALA A 80 -3.97 -17.93 3.74
CA ALA A 80 -2.58 -17.93 4.19
C ALA A 80 -2.09 -16.55 4.65
N PHE A 81 -2.56 -15.48 4.01
CA PHE A 81 -1.95 -14.14 4.16
C PHE A 81 -2.92 -13.04 4.60
N TRP A 82 -4.21 -13.34 4.79
CA TRP A 82 -5.18 -12.40 5.36
C TRP A 82 -5.66 -12.83 6.75
N PRO A 83 -5.81 -11.88 7.70
CA PRO A 83 -5.43 -10.47 7.61
C PRO A 83 -3.91 -10.26 7.46
N GLY A 84 -3.47 -9.31 6.62
CA GLY A 84 -2.04 -9.08 6.40
C GLY A 84 -1.66 -8.27 5.17
N PRO A 85 -0.34 -8.16 4.89
CA PRO A 85 0.22 -7.27 3.87
C PRO A 85 0.19 -7.89 2.46
N LEU A 86 -0.87 -8.63 2.13
CA LEU A 86 -1.14 -9.11 0.78
C LEU A 86 -2.35 -8.39 0.20
N THR A 87 -2.27 -7.97 -1.05
CA THR A 87 -3.39 -7.50 -1.86
C THR A 87 -3.61 -8.47 -3.00
N ILE A 88 -4.87 -8.85 -3.23
CA ILE A 88 -5.27 -9.75 -4.32
C ILE A 88 -6.11 -8.94 -5.31
N VAL A 89 -5.67 -8.91 -6.57
CA VAL A 89 -6.41 -8.33 -7.69
C VAL A 89 -7.23 -9.43 -8.35
N LEU A 90 -8.54 -9.22 -8.45
CA LEU A 90 -9.52 -10.17 -8.98
C LEU A 90 -10.39 -9.53 -10.06
N PRO A 91 -11.03 -10.31 -10.95
CA PRO A 91 -12.09 -9.80 -11.81
C PRO A 91 -13.17 -9.10 -10.98
N ALA A 92 -13.52 -7.86 -11.35
CA ALA A 92 -14.49 -7.06 -10.61
C ALA A 92 -15.93 -7.44 -11.00
N LYS A 93 -16.88 -7.24 -10.09
CA LYS A 93 -18.31 -7.19 -10.45
C LYS A 93 -18.59 -5.92 -11.25
N ASP A 94 -19.51 -6.03 -12.21
CA ASP A 94 -19.95 -4.91 -13.04
C ASP A 94 -20.48 -3.72 -12.22
N ALA A 95 -21.13 -4.00 -11.10
CA ALA A 95 -21.69 -2.98 -10.20
C ALA A 95 -20.64 -2.18 -9.41
N VAL A 96 -19.38 -2.60 -9.39
CA VAL A 96 -18.31 -1.85 -8.72
C VAL A 96 -17.96 -0.61 -9.54
N SER A 97 -17.99 0.56 -8.89
CA SER A 97 -17.70 1.85 -9.53
C SER A 97 -16.42 1.82 -10.37
N SER A 98 -16.46 2.46 -11.53
CA SER A 98 -15.28 2.62 -12.38
C SER A 98 -14.24 3.55 -11.74
N ILE A 99 -14.62 4.42 -10.80
CA ILE A 99 -13.72 5.38 -10.13
C ILE A 99 -12.72 4.65 -9.23
N VAL A 100 -13.16 3.65 -8.46
CA VAL A 100 -12.26 2.86 -7.59
C VAL A 100 -11.35 1.96 -8.43
N ARG A 101 -11.86 1.46 -9.56
CA ARG A 101 -11.12 0.61 -10.51
C ARG A 101 -10.28 1.37 -11.51
N ALA A 102 -10.39 2.70 -11.57
CA ALA A 102 -9.79 3.52 -12.62
C ALA A 102 -10.09 3.01 -14.05
N GLY A 103 -11.29 2.46 -14.27
CA GLY A 103 -11.73 1.86 -15.53
C GLY A 103 -11.24 0.43 -15.81
N GLU A 104 -10.45 -0.16 -14.93
CA GLU A 104 -9.95 -1.54 -15.09
C GLU A 104 -11.08 -2.58 -14.91
N PRO A 105 -11.03 -3.73 -15.60
CA PRO A 105 -11.98 -4.83 -15.40
C PRO A 105 -11.76 -5.59 -14.07
N THR A 106 -10.79 -5.17 -13.27
CA THR A 106 -10.37 -5.83 -12.03
C THR A 106 -10.53 -4.91 -10.82
N ILE A 107 -10.51 -5.51 -9.63
CA ILE A 107 -10.55 -4.82 -8.34
C ILE A 107 -9.44 -5.35 -7.43
N ALA A 108 -8.73 -4.46 -6.75
CA ALA A 108 -7.71 -4.80 -5.77
C ALA A 108 -8.30 -4.84 -4.36
N LEU A 109 -8.20 -5.99 -3.69
CA LEU A 109 -8.79 -6.24 -2.37
C LEU A 109 -7.71 -6.59 -1.34
N ARG A 110 -7.93 -6.19 -0.09
CA ARG A 110 -7.06 -6.51 1.05
C ARG A 110 -7.85 -6.60 2.34
N VAL A 111 -7.43 -7.46 3.24
CA VAL A 111 -7.87 -7.45 4.65
C VAL A 111 -6.65 -7.03 5.49
N PRO A 112 -6.57 -5.79 6.00
CA PRO A 112 -5.40 -5.31 6.76
C PRO A 112 -5.30 -6.00 8.13
N ALA A 113 -4.09 -6.28 8.62
CA ALA A 113 -3.88 -6.91 9.93
C ALA A 113 -3.92 -5.94 11.11
N HIS A 114 -3.92 -4.63 10.87
CA HIS A 114 -3.87 -3.65 11.95
C HIS A 114 -5.16 -3.64 12.81
N PRO A 115 -5.07 -3.79 14.14
CA PRO A 115 -6.25 -3.86 15.02
C PRO A 115 -7.18 -2.65 14.89
N ILE A 116 -6.64 -1.44 14.82
CA ILE A 116 -7.46 -0.23 14.68
C ILE A 116 -8.12 -0.15 13.30
N ALA A 117 -7.44 -0.56 12.22
CA ALA A 117 -8.04 -0.60 10.89
C ALA A 117 -9.21 -1.58 10.84
N GLN A 118 -9.03 -2.75 11.47
CA GLN A 118 -10.07 -3.76 11.62
C GLN A 118 -11.28 -3.23 12.39
N GLN A 119 -11.06 -2.49 13.49
CA GLN A 119 -12.17 -1.85 14.22
C GLN A 119 -12.92 -0.84 13.36
N VAL A 120 -12.23 0.00 12.59
CA VAL A 120 -12.89 0.94 11.65
C VAL A 120 -13.72 0.18 10.63
N LEU A 121 -13.17 -0.85 9.98
CA LEU A 121 -13.87 -1.65 8.96
C LEU A 121 -15.11 -2.35 9.53
N GLN A 122 -14.96 -3.00 10.70
CA GLN A 122 -16.05 -3.73 11.35
C GLN A 122 -17.18 -2.80 11.82
N GLN A 123 -16.85 -1.65 12.44
CA GLN A 123 -17.85 -0.73 12.97
C GLN A 123 -18.50 0.17 11.90
N THR A 124 -17.79 0.41 10.80
CA THR A 124 -18.39 1.08 9.63
C THR A 124 -19.30 0.13 8.85
N GLY A 125 -18.92 -1.14 8.72
CA GLY A 125 -19.59 -2.10 7.84
C GLY A 125 -19.36 -1.80 6.35
N LEU A 126 -18.35 -0.98 6.03
CA LEU A 126 -18.05 -0.51 4.67
C LEU A 126 -16.78 -1.18 4.14
N GLY A 127 -16.69 -1.31 2.82
CA GLY A 127 -15.39 -1.49 2.17
C GLY A 127 -14.74 -0.12 1.99
N LEU A 128 -13.48 0.03 2.39
CA LEU A 128 -12.81 1.33 2.38
C LEU A 128 -11.74 1.39 1.30
N ALA A 129 -11.86 2.32 0.36
CA ALA A 129 -10.78 2.61 -0.57
C ALA A 129 -9.70 3.38 0.21
N ALA A 130 -8.49 2.80 0.31
CA ALA A 130 -7.43 3.35 1.14
C ALA A 130 -6.05 3.22 0.47
N PRO A 131 -5.72 4.09 -0.52
CA PRO A 131 -4.32 4.25 -0.95
C PRO A 131 -3.49 4.86 0.17
N SER A 132 -2.16 4.84 0.06
CA SER A 132 -1.26 5.47 1.03
C SER A 132 -1.59 6.95 1.30
N ALA A 133 -1.40 7.47 2.52
CA ALA A 133 -1.83 8.80 2.92
C ALA A 133 -0.81 9.92 2.64
N ASN A 134 -0.26 9.94 1.42
CA ASN A 134 0.69 10.94 0.92
C ASN A 134 0.23 11.54 -0.42
N LYS A 135 0.85 12.65 -0.83
CA LYS A 135 0.72 13.13 -2.22
C LYS A 135 1.32 12.11 -3.19
N TYR A 136 0.74 12.04 -4.39
CA TYR A 136 1.21 11.15 -5.44
C TYR A 136 2.72 11.32 -5.68
N THR A 137 3.42 10.21 -5.93
CA THR A 137 4.89 10.07 -6.09
C THR A 137 5.77 10.32 -4.86
N GLN A 138 5.23 10.83 -3.75
CA GLN A 138 5.98 11.02 -2.51
C GLN A 138 6.09 9.74 -1.68
N LEU A 139 6.97 9.73 -0.69
CA LEU A 139 7.10 8.62 0.26
C LEU A 139 5.80 8.38 1.01
N SER A 140 5.51 7.11 1.27
CA SER A 140 4.31 6.72 2.01
C SER A 140 4.49 6.96 3.51
N PRO A 141 3.43 7.39 4.22
CA PRO A 141 3.52 7.71 5.62
C PRO A 141 3.43 6.44 6.48
N THR A 142 4.39 6.27 7.37
CA THR A 142 4.41 5.20 8.38
C THR A 142 4.03 5.66 9.79
N THR A 143 3.75 6.96 9.98
CA THR A 143 3.34 7.56 11.26
C THR A 143 2.28 8.64 11.02
N THR A 144 1.52 9.02 12.06
CA THR A 144 0.59 10.17 11.98
C THR A 144 1.31 11.47 11.64
N GLN A 145 2.54 11.66 12.14
CA GLN A 145 3.36 12.82 11.81
C GLN A 145 3.72 12.87 10.32
N HIS A 146 4.03 11.72 9.69
CA HIS A 146 4.28 11.65 8.25
C HIS A 146 3.04 12.07 7.45
N VAL A 147 1.84 11.66 7.86
CA VAL A 147 0.58 12.09 7.24
C VAL A 147 0.42 13.61 7.34
N ALA A 148 0.59 14.17 8.53
CA ALA A 148 0.47 15.61 8.76
C ALA A 148 1.48 16.42 7.91
N ASN A 149 2.72 15.94 7.81
CA ASN A 149 3.76 16.57 6.99
C ASN A 149 3.46 16.49 5.48
N GLY A 150 2.91 15.38 5.01
CA GLY A 150 2.65 15.13 3.59
C GLY A 150 1.36 15.74 3.04
N LEU A 151 0.27 15.61 3.79
CA LEU A 151 -1.09 16.04 3.38
C LEU A 151 -1.57 17.31 4.08
N GLY A 152 -0.87 17.79 5.10
CA GLY A 152 -1.25 18.95 5.90
C GLY A 152 -2.25 18.62 7.01
N SER A 153 -2.52 19.61 7.85
CA SER A 153 -3.34 19.45 9.06
C SER A 153 -4.85 19.38 8.80
N ALA A 154 -5.31 19.64 7.57
CA ALA A 154 -6.73 19.60 7.21
C ALA A 154 -7.27 18.17 7.10
N VAL A 155 -6.42 17.18 6.80
CA VAL A 155 -6.83 15.77 6.75
C VAL A 155 -6.99 15.25 8.19
N PRO A 156 -8.16 14.69 8.57
CA PRO A 156 -8.32 13.97 9.83
C PRO A 156 -7.43 12.72 9.84
N VAL A 157 -6.71 12.49 10.94
CA VAL A 157 -5.80 11.35 11.09
C VAL A 157 -6.15 10.59 12.36
N LEU A 158 -6.52 9.33 12.22
CA LEU A 158 -6.73 8.42 13.33
C LEU A 158 -5.38 7.98 13.87
N GLU A 159 -5.15 8.17 15.16
CA GLU A 159 -3.92 7.74 15.81
C GLU A 159 -3.84 6.21 15.92
N GLY A 160 -2.67 5.67 15.61
CA GLY A 160 -2.42 4.24 15.68
C GLY A 160 -0.95 3.84 15.76
N GLY A 161 -0.06 4.76 16.11
CA GLY A 161 1.36 4.48 16.24
C GLY A 161 2.09 4.36 14.91
N ALA A 162 3.31 3.82 14.96
CA ALA A 162 4.11 3.54 13.78
C ALA A 162 3.64 2.23 13.11
N CYS A 163 3.77 2.14 11.78
CA CYS A 163 3.47 0.93 11.03
C CYS A 163 4.58 -0.11 11.18
N ASP A 164 4.24 -1.35 11.52
CA ASP A 164 5.20 -2.44 11.78
C ASP A 164 5.95 -2.94 10.54
N VAL A 165 5.39 -2.79 9.32
CA VAL A 165 6.00 -3.27 8.06
C VAL A 165 6.73 -2.16 7.31
N GLY A 166 6.28 -0.91 7.41
CA GLY A 166 6.93 0.29 6.85
C GLY A 166 6.88 0.47 5.32
N ILE A 167 6.61 -0.58 4.54
CA ILE A 167 6.37 -0.54 3.09
C ILE A 167 4.98 -1.07 2.75
N GLU A 168 4.50 -0.84 1.53
CA GLU A 168 3.17 -1.29 1.14
C GLU A 168 3.05 -2.82 0.94
N SER A 169 1.81 -3.28 0.80
CA SER A 169 1.48 -4.68 0.58
C SER A 169 2.09 -5.25 -0.71
N THR A 170 2.42 -6.54 -0.68
CA THR A 170 2.64 -7.32 -1.90
C THR A 170 1.33 -7.37 -2.70
N ILE A 171 1.37 -7.21 -4.02
CA ILE A 171 0.18 -7.29 -4.88
C ILE A 171 0.30 -8.47 -5.82
N VAL A 172 -0.72 -9.34 -5.82
CA VAL A 172 -0.84 -10.49 -6.74
C VAL A 172 -2.15 -10.38 -7.51
N ALA A 173 -2.10 -10.53 -8.83
CA ALA A 173 -3.29 -10.76 -9.65
C ALA A 173 -3.63 -12.25 -9.70
N VAL A 174 -4.92 -12.57 -9.64
CA VAL A 174 -5.44 -13.92 -9.80
C VAL A 174 -6.59 -13.90 -10.80
N ASP A 175 -6.48 -14.73 -11.83
CA ASP A 175 -7.50 -14.91 -12.88
C ASP A 175 -7.34 -16.32 -13.50
N GLY A 176 -8.46 -16.97 -13.86
CA GLY A 176 -8.44 -18.24 -14.59
C GLY A 176 -7.66 -19.37 -13.90
N GLY A 177 -7.59 -19.39 -12.57
CA GLY A 177 -6.83 -20.37 -11.80
C GLY A 177 -5.30 -20.19 -11.85
N GLN A 178 -4.82 -19.03 -12.30
CA GLN A 178 -3.42 -18.66 -12.29
C GLN A 178 -3.17 -17.38 -11.50
N TRP A 179 -1.91 -17.08 -11.23
CA TRP A 179 -1.51 -15.90 -10.47
C TRP A 179 -0.29 -15.22 -11.07
N ARG A 180 -0.12 -13.92 -10.80
CA ARG A 180 1.08 -13.14 -11.17
C ARG A 180 1.38 -12.06 -10.15
N LEU A 181 2.66 -11.91 -9.81
CA LEU A 181 3.13 -10.83 -8.95
C LEU A 181 3.09 -9.49 -9.70
N LEU A 182 2.41 -8.49 -9.12
CA LEU A 182 2.28 -7.14 -9.70
C LEU A 182 3.11 -6.09 -8.96
N ARG A 183 3.33 -6.28 -7.66
CA ARG A 183 4.16 -5.39 -6.83
C ARG A 183 4.82 -6.18 -5.71
N LEU A 184 6.12 -5.96 -5.54
CA LEU A 184 6.90 -6.47 -4.41
C LEU A 184 6.49 -5.77 -3.11
N GLY A 185 6.46 -6.53 -2.03
CA GLY A 185 6.22 -6.06 -0.66
C GLY A 185 6.81 -7.06 0.32
N MET A 186 6.31 -7.09 1.55
CA MET A 186 6.85 -7.95 2.61
C MET A 186 6.62 -9.46 2.37
N ILE A 187 5.59 -9.84 1.60
CA ILE A 187 5.38 -11.24 1.21
C ILE A 187 6.19 -11.52 -0.05
N ALA A 188 7.19 -12.40 0.06
CA ALA A 188 8.07 -12.80 -1.03
C ALA A 188 7.37 -13.75 -2.02
N GLU A 189 7.81 -13.73 -3.27
CA GLU A 189 7.29 -14.62 -4.33
C GLU A 189 7.43 -16.10 -3.99
N ALA A 190 8.52 -16.48 -3.31
CA ALA A 190 8.73 -17.84 -2.84
C ALA A 190 7.67 -18.29 -1.81
N GLN A 191 7.21 -17.38 -0.95
CA GLN A 191 6.14 -17.66 0.02
C GLN A 191 4.79 -17.82 -0.68
N ILE A 192 4.52 -17.02 -1.73
CA ILE A 192 3.31 -17.18 -2.55
C ILE A 192 3.35 -18.54 -3.27
N THR A 193 4.50 -18.87 -3.88
CA THR A 193 4.73 -20.12 -4.60
C THR A 193 4.53 -21.35 -3.72
N SER A 194 4.92 -21.31 -2.44
CA SER A 194 4.72 -22.44 -1.53
C SER A 194 3.26 -22.72 -1.19
N VAL A 195 2.37 -21.72 -1.33
CA VAL A 195 0.93 -21.84 -1.04
C VAL A 195 0.14 -22.28 -2.27
N VAL A 196 0.43 -21.71 -3.44
CA VAL A 196 -0.38 -21.89 -4.66
C VAL A 196 0.35 -22.51 -5.84
N GLY A 197 1.61 -22.88 -5.67
CA GLY A 197 2.46 -23.42 -6.74
C GLY A 197 3.09 -22.31 -7.61
N VAL A 198 3.91 -22.74 -8.57
CA VAL A 198 4.68 -21.85 -9.44
C VAL A 198 3.76 -20.95 -10.26
N GLN A 199 4.22 -19.72 -10.50
CA GLN A 199 3.55 -18.78 -11.39
C GLN A 199 3.34 -19.42 -12.77
N ALA A 200 2.08 -19.62 -13.16
CA ALA A 200 1.74 -20.01 -14.53
C ALA A 200 1.53 -18.75 -15.38
N ALA A 201 1.91 -18.81 -16.66
CA ALA A 201 1.72 -17.70 -17.58
C ALA A 201 0.23 -17.52 -17.90
N LEU A 202 -0.37 -16.43 -17.40
CA LEU A 202 -1.78 -16.08 -17.62
C LEU A 202 -2.09 -16.09 -19.13
N PRO A 203 -2.97 -17.00 -19.63
CA PRO A 203 -3.22 -17.14 -21.06
C PRO A 203 -3.86 -15.91 -21.71
N THR A 204 -4.38 -14.98 -20.91
CA THR A 204 -5.16 -13.80 -21.34
C THR A 204 -4.42 -12.46 -21.21
N LEU A 205 -3.15 -12.45 -20.76
CA LEU A 205 -2.35 -11.22 -20.58
C LEU A 205 -1.03 -11.28 -21.37
N GLN A 206 -1.12 -11.47 -22.69
CA GLN A 206 0.00 -11.72 -23.60
C GLN A 206 0.83 -10.47 -24.00
N ASP A 207 0.60 -9.32 -23.39
CA ASP A 207 1.36 -8.09 -23.67
C ASP A 207 1.79 -7.46 -22.33
N ASP A 208 2.99 -6.93 -22.17
CA ASP A 208 3.35 -6.17 -20.94
C ASP A 208 2.39 -4.96 -20.73
N ARG A 209 1.69 -4.56 -21.79
CA ARG A 209 0.58 -3.58 -21.81
C ARG A 209 -0.77 -4.13 -21.30
N SER A 210 -0.87 -5.43 -21.01
CA SER A 210 -2.08 -6.12 -20.55
C SER A 210 -2.06 -6.49 -19.07
N LEU A 211 -1.03 -6.09 -18.32
CA LEU A 211 -1.02 -6.24 -16.86
C LEU A 211 -2.17 -5.44 -16.24
N PRO A 212 -2.97 -6.02 -15.32
CA PRO A 212 -3.90 -5.25 -14.53
C PRO A 212 -3.14 -4.13 -13.85
N LYS A 213 -3.64 -2.90 -14.01
CA LYS A 213 -3.04 -1.77 -13.32
C LYS A 213 -3.20 -1.97 -11.82
N ALA A 214 -2.11 -1.77 -11.10
CA ALA A 214 -2.08 -1.75 -9.65
C ALA A 214 -1.30 -0.54 -9.15
N PRO A 215 -1.59 -0.05 -7.93
CA PRO A 215 -0.72 0.93 -7.29
C PRO A 215 0.73 0.44 -7.23
N GLY A 216 1.69 1.37 -7.26
CA GLY A 216 3.12 1.08 -7.20
C GLY A 216 3.83 0.89 -8.54
N GLN A 217 3.13 0.78 -9.67
CA GLN A 217 3.74 0.41 -10.96
C GLN A 217 4.37 1.57 -11.76
N HIS A 218 4.24 2.82 -11.29
CA HIS A 218 4.81 4.00 -11.97
C HIS A 218 6.32 4.14 -11.69
N LEU A 219 7.11 4.57 -12.68
CA LEU A 219 8.58 4.69 -12.60
C LEU A 219 9.07 5.56 -11.43
N LEU A 220 8.33 6.61 -11.09
CA LEU A 220 8.56 7.47 -9.92
C LEU A 220 7.37 7.35 -8.98
N HIS A 221 7.42 6.41 -8.04
CA HIS A 221 6.35 6.21 -7.04
C HIS A 221 6.76 6.62 -5.62
N TYR A 222 8.04 6.47 -5.27
CA TYR A 222 8.61 6.75 -3.95
C TYR A 222 9.83 7.66 -4.10
N SER A 223 9.60 8.89 -4.53
CA SER A 223 10.66 9.86 -4.78
C SER A 223 10.72 10.87 -3.64
N PRO A 224 11.77 10.85 -2.79
CA PRO A 224 12.06 12.01 -1.94
C PRO A 224 12.41 13.22 -2.83
N LYS A 225 12.40 14.41 -2.24
CA LYS A 225 12.81 15.64 -2.94
C LYS A 225 14.32 15.70 -3.18
N THR A 226 15.08 15.15 -2.25
CA THR A 226 16.54 15.03 -2.35
C THR A 226 16.90 13.92 -3.35
N PRO A 227 17.79 14.16 -4.33
CA PRO A 227 18.26 13.11 -5.23
C PRO A 227 18.82 11.91 -4.48
N VAL A 228 18.52 10.70 -4.95
CA VAL A 228 18.96 9.43 -4.34
C VAL A 228 19.83 8.67 -5.31
N GLN A 229 20.94 8.14 -4.79
CA GLN A 229 21.82 7.23 -5.52
C GLN A 229 21.97 5.93 -4.71
N LEU A 230 21.73 4.80 -5.38
CA LEU A 230 21.92 3.47 -4.81
C LEU A 230 23.28 2.91 -5.24
N PHE A 231 23.97 2.26 -4.31
CA PHE A 231 25.26 1.62 -4.55
C PHE A 231 25.18 0.13 -4.25
N THR A 232 25.88 -0.69 -5.03
CA THR A 232 25.92 -2.15 -4.85
C THR A 232 26.92 -2.60 -3.79
N SER A 233 27.77 -1.70 -3.28
CA SER A 233 28.69 -2.01 -2.19
C SER A 233 28.81 -0.85 -1.20
N ARG A 234 28.96 -1.20 0.08
CA ARG A 234 29.14 -0.25 1.19
C ARG A 234 30.39 0.63 0.98
N ALA A 235 31.48 0.03 0.50
CA ALA A 235 32.72 0.74 0.26
C ALA A 235 32.56 1.82 -0.82
N ALA A 236 31.89 1.52 -1.93
CA ALA A 236 31.64 2.49 -2.99
C ALA A 236 30.75 3.65 -2.52
N LEU A 237 29.73 3.34 -1.72
CA LEU A 237 28.85 4.34 -1.11
C LEU A 237 29.63 5.29 -0.18
N LEU A 238 30.45 4.75 0.72
CA LEU A 238 31.23 5.56 1.66
C LEU A 238 32.23 6.45 0.90
N GLN A 239 32.93 5.90 -0.10
CA GLN A 239 33.86 6.67 -0.93
C GLN A 239 33.16 7.80 -1.72
N ALA A 240 31.95 7.56 -2.21
CA ALA A 240 31.18 8.59 -2.91
C ALA A 240 30.71 9.71 -1.96
N SER A 241 30.36 9.35 -0.71
CA SER A 241 29.89 10.30 0.31
C SER A 241 30.98 11.26 0.79
N GLU A 242 32.26 10.88 0.73
CA GLU A 242 33.38 11.75 1.13
C GLU A 242 33.47 13.04 0.31
N LYS A 243 32.99 13.01 -0.94
CA LYS A 243 33.14 14.12 -1.91
C LYS A 243 31.90 14.99 -2.05
N SER A 244 30.84 14.71 -1.28
CA SER A 244 29.53 15.34 -1.45
C SER A 244 28.95 15.76 -0.10
N ASP A 245 28.20 16.87 -0.07
CA ASP A 245 27.32 17.18 1.06
C ASP A 245 26.04 16.35 0.91
N CYS A 246 25.99 15.19 1.59
CA CYS A 246 24.89 14.24 1.48
C CYS A 246 24.52 13.63 2.82
N ALA A 247 23.30 13.09 2.90
CA ALA A 247 22.96 12.12 3.93
C ALA A 247 23.19 10.70 3.41
N VAL A 248 23.54 9.79 4.31
CA VAL A 248 23.88 8.41 3.97
C VAL A 248 22.98 7.45 4.73
N LEU A 249 22.30 6.56 4.00
CA LEU A 249 21.55 5.44 4.57
C LEU A 249 22.43 4.19 4.49
N LEU A 250 22.74 3.58 5.63
CA LEU A 250 23.57 2.39 5.75
C LEU A 250 22.74 1.20 6.22
N LEU A 251 23.02 0.03 5.65
CA LEU A 251 22.58 -1.25 6.21
C LEU A 251 23.54 -1.67 7.33
N GLY A 252 23.01 -1.78 8.55
CA GLY A 252 23.75 -2.04 9.77
C GLY A 252 24.55 -0.83 10.28
N GLU A 253 25.19 -1.01 11.43
CA GLU A 253 25.96 0.05 12.09
C GLU A 253 27.11 0.56 11.23
N GLY A 254 27.29 1.88 11.22
CA GLY A 254 28.42 2.57 10.63
C GLY A 254 28.28 4.08 10.70
N GLN A 255 29.22 4.76 10.05
CA GLN A 255 29.29 6.21 10.01
C GLN A 255 29.92 6.66 8.69
N ALA A 256 29.26 7.59 7.99
CA ALA A 256 29.87 8.28 6.87
C ALA A 256 30.82 9.38 7.36
N ALA A 257 31.87 9.66 6.58
CA ALA A 257 32.84 10.69 6.91
C ALA A 257 32.21 12.09 6.97
N ASN A 258 31.22 12.35 6.11
CA ASN A 258 30.51 13.63 6.00
C ASN A 258 28.99 13.43 6.07
N GLY A 259 28.32 14.45 6.60
CA GLY A 259 26.86 14.53 6.64
C GLY A 259 26.18 13.61 7.64
N LYS A 260 24.84 13.55 7.55
CA LYS A 260 24.02 12.75 8.47
C LYS A 260 24.02 11.28 8.04
N THR A 261 24.31 10.38 8.97
CA THR A 261 24.20 8.93 8.75
C THR A 261 22.92 8.40 9.39
N PHE A 262 22.17 7.60 8.65
CA PHE A 262 21.03 6.82 9.11
C PHE A 262 21.40 5.34 9.03
N ASN A 263 21.48 4.67 10.19
CA ASN A 263 21.75 3.25 10.26
C ASN A 263 20.42 2.50 10.29
N LEU A 264 20.12 1.79 9.21
CA LEU A 264 18.96 0.93 9.08
C LEU A 264 19.33 -0.51 9.48
N PRO A 265 18.38 -1.33 9.94
CA PRO A 265 18.64 -2.73 10.26
C PRO A 265 19.23 -3.50 9.07
N ASN A 266 20.02 -4.53 9.38
CA ASN A 266 20.66 -5.38 8.37
C ASN A 266 19.80 -6.60 7.97
N ASP A 267 18.62 -6.74 8.57
CA ASP A 267 17.62 -7.72 8.18
C ASP A 267 16.52 -7.05 7.31
N PRO A 268 15.92 -7.79 6.35
CA PRO A 268 14.91 -7.20 5.46
C PRO A 268 13.67 -6.64 6.15
N VAL A 269 13.28 -7.19 7.31
CA VAL A 269 12.06 -6.79 8.02
C VAL A 269 12.27 -5.43 8.66
N GLY A 270 13.29 -5.30 9.51
CA GLY A 270 13.62 -4.04 10.15
C GLY A 270 14.05 -2.96 9.14
N PHE A 271 14.69 -3.35 8.04
CA PHE A 271 14.99 -2.40 6.96
C PHE A 271 13.72 -1.79 6.36
N ALA A 272 12.74 -2.63 6.02
CA ALA A 272 11.49 -2.17 5.43
C ALA A 272 10.69 -1.29 6.39
N GLU A 273 10.63 -1.66 7.67
CA GLU A 273 9.96 -0.90 8.73
C GLU A 273 10.44 0.56 8.80
N GLN A 274 11.77 0.75 8.68
CA GLN A 274 12.41 2.04 8.90
C GLN A 274 12.66 2.84 7.61
N LEU A 275 12.59 2.20 6.43
CA LEU A 275 13.02 2.79 5.15
C LEU A 275 12.38 4.15 4.85
N TYR A 276 11.07 4.30 5.02
CA TYR A 276 10.37 5.56 4.72
C TYR A 276 10.45 6.60 5.84
N GLY A 277 10.92 6.21 7.03
CA GLY A 277 11.14 7.12 8.14
C GLY A 277 12.53 7.75 8.19
N ALA A 278 13.52 7.14 7.51
CA ALA A 278 14.88 7.64 7.40
C ALA A 278 15.01 8.78 6.38
#